data_AF-A0A0F9I662-F1
#
_entry.id   AF-A0A0F9I662-F1
#
_cell.length_a   1.000
_cell.length_b   1.000
_cell.length_c   1.000
_cell.angle_alpha   90.00
_cell.angle_beta   90.00
_cell.angle_gamma   90.00
#
_symmetry.space_group_name_H-M   'P 1'
#
loop_
_entity.id
_entity.type
_entity.pdbx_description
1 polymer ?
#
loop_
_entity_poly.entity_id
_entity_poly.type
_entity_poly.pdbx_seq_one_letter_code
_entity_poly.pdbx_strand_id
1 'polypeptide(L)'
;MKNGRTISIKDPKLQRIRNNLRLIILKECAKRQMEISDQKHKLRFDKEGNYIRSDYGTHEIIQGLTDKWWEFERPLRASIIKCATCGKHNKDMTYYKKSRTWYCVDCYKKNFS
;
A
#
# COMPACT_ATOMS: atom_id res chain seq x y z
N MET A 1 -25.62 -1.76 -8.59
CA MET A 1 -24.54 -1.67 -7.56
C MET A 1 -24.72 -0.38 -6.78
N LYS A 2 -25.38 -0.40 -5.61
CA LYS A 2 -25.54 0.82 -4.80
C LYS A 2 -24.14 1.30 -4.36
N ASN A 3 -23.76 2.52 -4.73
CA ASN A 3 -22.57 3.27 -4.26
C ASN A 3 -21.17 2.89 -4.80
N GLY A 4 -21.06 1.97 -5.76
CA GLY A 4 -19.78 1.55 -6.33
C GLY A 4 -19.60 1.97 -7.80
N ARG A 5 -18.40 2.43 -8.19
CA ARG A 5 -18.04 2.65 -9.60
C ARG A 5 -16.86 1.76 -10.00
N THR A 6 -17.10 0.81 -10.89
CA THR A 6 -16.07 -0.09 -11.41
C THR A 6 -15.35 0.53 -12.60
N ILE A 7 -14.02 0.46 -12.60
CA ILE A 7 -13.20 0.74 -13.77
C ILE A 7 -12.68 -0.60 -14.31
N SER A 8 -13.11 -0.92 -15.53
CA SER A 8 -12.76 -2.16 -16.24
C SER A 8 -12.11 -1.81 -17.57
N ILE A 9 -11.08 -2.56 -17.93
CA ILE A 9 -10.44 -2.50 -19.25
C ILE A 9 -10.69 -3.84 -19.91
N LYS A 10 -11.34 -3.86 -21.08
CA LYS A 10 -11.67 -5.11 -21.78
C LYS A 10 -10.52 -5.65 -22.64
N ASP A 11 -9.72 -4.74 -23.21
CA ASP A 11 -8.60 -5.11 -24.07
C ASP A 11 -7.46 -5.78 -23.27
N PRO A 12 -7.02 -7.00 -23.63
CA PRO A 12 -5.99 -7.72 -22.89
C PRO A 12 -4.61 -7.04 -22.90
N LYS A 13 -4.25 -6.34 -23.99
CA LYS A 13 -2.98 -5.61 -24.08
C LYS A 13 -3.00 -4.42 -23.12
N LEU A 14 -4.10 -3.67 -23.07
CA LEU A 14 -4.28 -2.56 -22.14
C LEU A 14 -4.35 -3.03 -20.67
N GLN A 15 -4.96 -4.19 -20.40
CA GLN A 15 -4.93 -4.80 -19.07
C GLN A 15 -3.48 -5.11 -18.64
N ARG A 16 -2.67 -5.67 -19.54
CA ARG A 16 -1.25 -5.95 -19.27
C ARG A 16 -0.48 -4.68 -18.96
N ILE A 17 -0.67 -3.62 -19.75
CA ILE A 17 -0.05 -2.30 -19.50
C ILE A 17 -0.45 -1.77 -18.13
N ARG A 18 -1.75 -1.72 -17.81
CA ARG A 18 -2.26 -1.30 -16.50
C ARG A 18 -1.62 -2.10 -15.36
N ASN A 19 -1.58 -3.42 -15.47
CA ASN A 19 -1.06 -4.30 -14.42
C ASN A 19 0.44 -4.05 -14.21
N ASN A 20 1.21 -3.85 -15.28
CA ASN A 20 2.63 -3.53 -15.19
C ASN A 20 2.88 -2.16 -14.56
N LEU A 21 2.11 -1.13 -14.93
CA LEU A 21 2.21 0.21 -14.33
C LEU A 21 1.93 0.18 -12.82
N ARG A 22 0.88 -0.54 -12.41
CA ARG A 22 0.57 -0.76 -11.00
C ARG A 22 1.72 -1.48 -10.28
N LEU A 23 2.30 -2.51 -10.91
CA LEU A 23 3.41 -3.26 -10.34
C LEU A 23 4.66 -2.40 -10.15
N ILE A 24 4.98 -1.51 -11.09
CA ILE A 24 6.12 -0.56 -10.96
C ILE A 24 5.94 0.31 -9.72
N ILE A 25 4.77 0.91 -9.55
CA ILE A 25 4.45 1.74 -8.37
C ILE A 25 4.57 0.93 -7.08
N LEU A 26 4.04 -0.30 -7.07
CA LEU A 26 4.12 -1.18 -5.91
C LEU A 26 5.56 -1.55 -5.55
N LYS A 27 6.41 -1.82 -6.54
CA LYS A 27 7.84 -2.12 -6.32
C LYS A 27 8.57 -0.92 -5.72
N GLU A 28 8.30 0.28 -6.21
CA GLU A 28 8.89 1.51 -5.66
C GLU A 28 8.43 1.74 -4.20
N CYS A 29 7.13 1.60 -3.92
CA CYS A 29 6.63 1.70 -2.55
C CYS A 29 7.23 0.62 -1.62
N ALA A 30 7.38 -0.61 -2.10
CA ALA A 30 7.99 -1.69 -1.34
C ALA A 30 9.47 -1.42 -1.04
N LYS A 31 10.21 -0.87 -2.01
CA LYS A 31 11.61 -0.45 -1.83
C LYS A 31 11.72 0.61 -0.73
N ARG A 32 10.92 1.67 -0.79
CA ARG A 32 10.90 2.73 0.25
C ARG A 32 10.51 2.19 1.63
N GLN A 33 9.55 1.26 1.67
CA GLN A 33 9.15 0.61 2.92
C GLN A 33 10.29 -0.19 3.54
N MET A 34 11.06 -0.91 2.70
CA MET A 34 12.22 -1.67 3.13
C MET A 34 13.33 -0.74 3.66
N GLU A 35 13.64 0.36 2.96
CA GLU A 35 14.61 1.36 3.41
C GLU A 35 14.26 1.96 4.77
N ILE A 36 12.97 2.24 5.02
CA ILE A 36 12.47 2.72 6.31
C ILE A 36 12.58 1.63 7.38
N SER A 37 12.22 0.40 7.04
CA SER A 37 12.32 -0.75 7.93
C SER A 37 13.76 -1.00 8.36
N ASP A 38 14.71 -0.92 7.43
CA ASP A 38 16.14 -1.10 7.69
C ASP A 38 16.67 0.01 8.60
N GLN A 39 16.26 1.26 8.39
CA GLN A 39 16.61 2.38 9.27
C GLN A 39 16.06 2.17 10.68
N LYS A 40 14.79 1.76 10.81
CA LYS A 40 14.19 1.43 12.12
C LYS A 40 14.89 0.26 12.80
N HIS A 41 15.29 -0.74 12.03
CA HIS A 41 16.00 -1.91 12.55
C HIS A 41 17.36 -1.51 13.12
N LYS A 42 18.17 -0.72 12.39
CA LYS A 42 19.47 -0.21 12.86
C LYS A 42 19.38 0.65 14.13
N LEU A 43 18.24 1.28 14.38
CA LEU A 43 18.01 2.06 15.60
C LEU A 43 17.55 1.21 16.79
N ARG A 44 16.97 0.04 16.54
CA ARG A 44 16.42 -0.86 17.56
C ARG A 44 17.31 -2.04 17.87
N PHE A 45 18.28 -2.35 17.01
CA PHE A 45 19.12 -3.53 17.10
C PHE A 45 20.57 -3.18 16.82
N ASP A 46 21.48 -3.78 17.58
CA ASP A 46 22.91 -3.71 17.34
C ASP A 46 23.35 -4.66 16.20
N LYS A 47 24.65 -4.73 15.94
CA LYS A 47 25.21 -5.61 14.88
C LYS A 47 25.08 -7.10 15.20
N GLU A 48 24.84 -7.45 16.46
CA GLU A 48 24.67 -8.82 16.95
C GLU A 48 23.20 -9.23 17.00
N GLY A 49 22.29 -8.28 16.72
CA GLY A 49 20.84 -8.49 16.72
C GLY A 49 20.18 -8.30 18.09
N ASN A 50 20.90 -7.76 19.09
CA ASN A 50 20.32 -7.48 20.40
C ASN A 50 19.55 -6.18 20.39
N TYR A 51 18.44 -6.13 21.14
CA TYR A 51 17.61 -4.95 21.23
C TYR A 51 18.33 -3.81 21.97
N ILE A 52 18.39 -2.64 21.33
CA ILE A 52 18.90 -1.40 21.92
C ILE A 52 17.72 -0.65 22.53
N ARG A 53 17.83 -0.32 23.83
CA ARG A 53 16.83 0.50 24.51
C ARG A 53 16.81 1.89 23.89
N SER A 54 15.66 2.31 23.37
CA SER A 54 15.52 3.65 22.78
C SER A 54 15.57 4.73 23.85
N ASP A 55 16.37 5.77 23.61
CA ASP A 55 16.26 7.05 24.31
C ASP A 55 15.19 7.95 23.65
N TYR A 56 15.01 9.16 24.19
CA TYR A 56 14.04 10.12 23.68
C TYR A 56 14.34 10.53 22.23
N GLY A 57 15.60 10.77 21.88
CA GLY A 57 16.00 11.16 20.53
C GLY A 57 15.74 10.04 19.50
N THR A 58 15.99 8.78 19.87
CA THR A 58 15.70 7.61 19.04
C THR A 58 14.21 7.47 18.80
N HIS A 59 13.38 7.76 19.81
CA HIS A 59 11.93 7.73 19.66
C HIS A 59 11.44 8.75 18.62
N GLU A 60 11.94 10.00 18.66
CA GLU A 60 11.59 11.02 17.66
C GLU A 60 11.98 10.60 16.24
N ILE A 61 13.16 10.02 16.06
CA ILE A 61 13.61 9.52 14.74
C ILE A 61 12.69 8.40 14.24
N ILE A 62 12.35 7.43 15.10
CA ILE A 62 11.44 6.34 14.73
C ILE A 62 10.06 6.87 14.38
N GLN A 63 9.58 7.90 15.08
CA GLN A 63 8.31 8.55 14.76
C GLN A 63 8.38 9.22 13.39
N GLY A 64 9.42 10.01 13.09
CA GLY A 64 9.61 10.62 11.77
C GLY A 64 9.72 9.59 10.64
N LEU A 65 10.36 8.44 10.87
CA LEU A 65 10.38 7.32 9.92
C LEU A 65 9.00 6.70 9.72
N THR A 66 8.17 6.66 10.76
CA THR A 66 6.77 6.21 10.67
C THR A 66 5.93 7.18 9.86
N ASP A 67 6.14 8.47 10.04
CA ASP A 67 5.44 9.52 9.29
C ASP A 67 5.79 9.45 7.80
N LYS A 68 7.09 9.31 7.47
CA LYS A 68 7.57 9.06 6.09
C LYS A 68 6.96 7.82 5.46
N TRP A 69 6.75 6.75 6.23
CA TRP A 69 6.07 5.56 5.71
C TRP A 69 4.61 5.86 5.35
N TRP A 70 3.92 6.62 6.20
CA TRP A 70 2.53 7.00 5.96
C TRP A 70 2.34 7.95 4.79
N GLU A 71 3.34 8.78 4.45
CA GLU A 71 3.29 9.70 3.30
C GLU A 71 2.98 8.98 1.98
N PHE A 72 3.50 7.78 1.76
CA PHE A 72 3.23 7.01 0.54
C PHE A 72 2.25 5.85 0.74
N GLU A 73 2.19 5.25 1.94
CA GLU A 73 1.26 4.13 2.17
C GLU A 73 -0.21 4.59 2.18
N ARG A 74 -0.52 5.80 2.72
CA ARG A 74 -1.89 6.33 2.71
C ARG A 74 -2.40 6.58 1.29
N PRO A 75 -1.69 7.34 0.41
CA PRO A 75 -2.09 7.48 -0.98
C PRO A 75 -2.19 6.15 -1.70
N LEU A 76 -1.26 5.22 -1.47
CA LEU A 76 -1.30 3.90 -2.11
C LEU A 76 -2.57 3.13 -1.73
N ARG A 77 -2.97 3.12 -0.45
CA ARG A 77 -4.22 2.50 0.02
C ARG A 77 -5.48 3.17 -0.52
N ALA A 78 -5.43 4.49 -0.73
CA ALA A 78 -6.52 5.27 -1.30
C ALA A 78 -6.57 5.22 -2.84
N SER A 79 -5.58 4.60 -3.49
CA SER A 79 -5.44 4.58 -4.94
C SER A 79 -6.05 3.33 -5.58
N ILE A 80 -6.26 3.37 -6.89
CA ILE A 80 -6.69 2.23 -7.71
C ILE A 80 -5.58 1.17 -7.91
N ILE A 81 -4.40 1.38 -7.34
CA ILE A 81 -3.21 0.55 -7.61
C ILE A 81 -3.36 -0.85 -7.01
N LYS A 82 -3.89 -0.96 -5.79
CA LYS A 82 -4.10 -2.25 -5.11
C LYS A 82 -5.45 -2.28 -4.39
N CYS A 83 -6.02 -3.47 -4.24
CA CYS A 83 -7.22 -3.65 -3.43
C CYS A 83 -6.89 -3.44 -1.94
N ALA A 84 -7.66 -2.60 -1.24
CA ALA A 84 -7.48 -2.35 0.18
C ALA A 84 -7.70 -3.60 1.07
N THR A 85 -8.45 -4.60 0.60
CA THR A 85 -8.73 -5.84 1.35
C THR A 85 -7.70 -6.93 1.10
N CYS A 86 -7.41 -7.25 -0.17
CA CYS A 86 -6.59 -8.42 -0.52
C CYS A 86 -5.24 -8.08 -1.16
N GLY A 87 -4.92 -6.80 -1.35
CA GLY A 87 -3.65 -6.36 -1.94
C GLY A 87 -3.46 -6.67 -3.44
N LYS A 88 -4.36 -7.45 -4.06
CA LYS A 88 -4.27 -7.76 -5.50
C LYS A 88 -4.33 -6.47 -6.31
N HIS A 89 -3.47 -6.35 -7.33
CA HIS A 89 -3.32 -5.18 -8.19
C HIS A 89 -3.69 -5.47 -9.66
N ASN A 90 -3.76 -6.75 -10.04
CA ASN A 90 -3.98 -7.22 -11.40
C ASN A 90 -5.48 -7.38 -11.76
N LYS A 91 -6.38 -6.90 -10.91
CA LYS A 91 -7.83 -7.01 -11.08
C LYS A 91 -8.46 -5.67 -11.45
N ASP A 92 -9.65 -5.74 -12.02
CA ASP A 92 -10.53 -4.57 -12.10
C ASP A 92 -10.90 -4.09 -10.70
N MET A 93 -11.10 -2.78 -10.58
CA MET A 93 -11.28 -2.12 -9.29
C MET A 93 -12.60 -1.36 -9.25
N THR A 94 -13.26 -1.42 -8.11
CA THR A 94 -14.48 -0.69 -7.80
C THR A 94 -14.18 0.34 -6.71
N TYR A 95 -14.45 1.61 -7.01
CA TYR A 95 -14.42 2.68 -6.03
C TYR A 95 -15.72 2.67 -5.21
N TYR A 96 -15.60 2.53 -3.90
CA TYR A 96 -16.73 2.60 -2.98
C TYR A 96 -16.87 4.01 -2.42
N LYS A 97 -17.96 4.70 -2.75
CA LYS A 97 -18.15 6.11 -2.38
C LYS A 97 -18.23 6.35 -0.88
N LYS A 98 -18.83 5.43 -0.10
CA LYS A 98 -19.01 5.62 1.34
C LYS A 98 -17.67 5.63 2.11
N SER A 99 -16.76 4.71 1.79
CA SER A 99 -15.45 4.64 2.44
C SER A 99 -14.35 5.41 1.70
N ARG A 100 -14.63 5.93 0.50
CA ARG A 100 -13.64 6.55 -0.39
C ARG A 100 -12.44 5.64 -0.68
N THR A 101 -12.69 4.35 -0.91
CA THR A 101 -11.65 3.32 -1.04
C THR A 101 -11.83 2.48 -2.29
N TRP A 102 -10.73 1.97 -2.84
CA TRP A 102 -10.73 1.02 -3.95
C TRP A 102 -10.64 -0.42 -3.48
N TYR A 103 -11.51 -1.25 -4.06
CA TYR A 103 -11.54 -2.68 -3.86
C TYR A 103 -11.43 -3.39 -5.20
N CYS A 104 -10.84 -4.58 -5.27
CA CYS A 104 -11.02 -5.38 -6.48
C CYS A 104 -12.50 -5.77 -6.61
N VAL A 105 -12.97 -6.00 -7.84
CA VAL A 105 -14.38 -6.33 -8.11
C VAL A 105 -14.87 -7.48 -7.23
N ASP A 106 -14.04 -8.49 -6.97
CA ASP A 106 -14.42 -9.65 -6.16
C ASP A 106 -14.60 -9.29 -4.68
N CYS A 107 -13.66 -8.54 -4.10
CA CYS A 107 -13.79 -8.06 -2.72
C CYS A 107 -14.94 -7.06 -2.59
N TYR A 108 -15.19 -6.23 -3.61
CA TYR A 108 -16.33 -5.33 -3.60
C TYR A 108 -17.65 -6.12 -3.56
N LYS A 109 -17.78 -7.11 -4.44
CA LYS A 109 -18.98 -7.97 -4.51
C LYS A 109 -19.20 -8.74 -3.21
N LYS A 110 -18.14 -9.30 -2.63
CA LYS A 110 -18.24 -10.06 -1.38
C LYS A 110 -18.71 -9.24 -0.19
N ASN A 111 -18.32 -7.96 -0.10
CA ASN A 111 -18.54 -7.14 1.10
C ASN A 111 -19.67 -6.11 0.95
N PHE A 112 -20.07 -5.76 -0.29
CA PHE A 112 -20.97 -4.61 -0.54
C PHE A 112 -22.02 -4.84 -1.63
N SER A 113 -22.08 -6.04 -2.24
CA SER A 113 -23.10 -6.38 -3.24
C SER A 113 -24.18 -7.27 -2.66
#